data_AF-A0A961A9K3-F1
#
_entry.id   AF-A0A961A9K3-F1
#
_cell.length_a   1.000
_cell.length_b   1.000
_cell.length_c   1.000
_cell.angle_alpha   90.00
_cell.angle_beta   90.00
_cell.angle_gamma   90.00
#
_symmetry.space_group_name_H-M   'P 1'
#
loop_
_entity.id
_entity.type
_entity.pdbx_description
1 polymer ?
#
loop_
_entity_poly.entity_id
_entity_poly.type
_entity_poly.pdbx_seq_one_letter_code
_entity_poly.pdbx_strand_id
1 'polypeptide(L)'
;MEGSTAHSEITVSRLTARIKQLLESDSELRSVWVKGEASNVRLAGSGHLYFTLKDADSQITCAWFGFGRRKARPPADGDAVMVHGDVRVYPKGGNYQIICDDIIKSGQGDLAAQFEALKRKLDGEGLFSPERKLRPPAVAGRIGIVTGIATAALQDVLNVLRRRAPYMEVVLFPCSVQGDKAAPEIIASLQAADRFPGLDSILLVRGGGSLEDLWCFNDEKLARVLAEIETPVITGVGHEIDFTIVDFVADFRAPTPSAAAEVVTPDVNELRGAIGDRTGRLVRELRNNLGNANERLKRLFDHRLLRDVAGSVEERSQRLDELGNELAELAVEYSGLGSEGRHGELLDRMATLTMRRMEEDAYRLPRLSAEFLRLTRNASEDARQRVGNMEKHLKALDPRAPLGLGFSLVWREDGSLVRDAANVAPGEVLRVQPAAGEMRVRREDGDA
;
A
#
# COMPACT_ATOMS: atom_id res chain seq x y z
N MET A 1 -44.02 26.22 77.46
CA MET A 1 -42.98 27.22 77.18
C MET A 1 -43.41 27.98 75.95
N GLU A 2 -43.83 29.23 76.16
CA GLU A 2 -44.25 30.17 75.13
C GLU A 2 -43.05 30.53 74.24
N GLY A 3 -43.16 30.25 72.93
CA GLY A 3 -42.22 30.71 71.92
C GLY A 3 -42.80 31.90 71.19
N SER A 4 -42.50 33.11 71.69
CA SER A 4 -42.79 34.39 71.05
C SER A 4 -42.17 34.45 69.64
N THR A 5 -42.95 34.28 68.58
CA THR A 5 -42.55 34.67 67.22
C THR A 5 -42.90 36.13 66.99
N ALA A 6 -41.94 37.01 67.28
CA ALA A 6 -42.01 38.40 66.86
C ALA A 6 -42.03 38.45 65.33
N HIS A 7 -43.20 38.73 64.74
CA HIS A 7 -43.30 39.06 63.31
C HIS A 7 -42.78 40.49 63.12
N SER A 8 -41.46 40.64 63.03
CA SER A 8 -40.85 41.88 62.56
C SER A 8 -41.21 42.07 61.09
N GLU A 9 -41.82 43.20 60.73
CA GLU A 9 -42.05 43.58 59.33
C GLU A 9 -40.72 43.53 58.55
N ILE A 10 -40.66 42.67 57.54
CA ILE A 10 -39.50 42.52 56.66
C ILE A 10 -39.78 43.24 55.35
N THR A 11 -38.86 44.11 54.92
CA THR A 11 -38.99 44.78 53.63
C THR A 11 -38.78 43.78 52.49
N VAL A 12 -39.42 44.02 51.33
CA VAL A 12 -39.28 43.18 50.13
C VAL A 12 -37.81 42.96 49.77
N SER A 13 -36.99 44.01 49.85
CA SER A 13 -35.54 43.93 49.60
C SER A 13 -34.82 42.99 50.57
N ARG A 14 -35.19 42.99 51.85
CA ARG A 14 -34.58 42.13 52.88
C ARG A 14 -35.04 40.68 52.73
N LEU A 15 -36.28 40.45 52.29
CA LEU A 15 -36.79 39.11 51.96
C LEU A 15 -36.05 38.52 50.74
N THR A 16 -35.96 39.26 49.63
CA THR A 16 -35.24 38.81 48.42
C THR A 16 -33.76 38.57 48.69
N ALA A 17 -33.11 39.43 49.49
CA ALA A 17 -31.72 39.23 49.88
C ALA A 17 -31.53 37.95 50.71
N ARG A 18 -32.49 37.61 51.57
CA ARG A 18 -32.45 36.37 52.36
C ARG A 18 -32.63 35.14 51.51
N ILE A 19 -33.58 35.15 50.57
CA ILE A 19 -33.80 34.07 49.60
C ILE A 19 -32.56 33.84 48.75
N LYS A 20 -31.96 34.93 48.24
CA LYS A 20 -30.70 34.88 47.50
C LYS A 20 -29.60 34.21 48.31
N GLN A 21 -29.43 34.59 49.57
CA GLN A 21 -28.41 34.01 50.44
C GLN A 21 -28.61 32.50 50.64
N LEU A 22 -29.86 32.05 50.82
CA LEU A 22 -30.17 30.63 51.00
C LEU A 22 -29.83 29.81 49.74
N LEU A 23 -30.27 30.28 48.57
CA LEU A 23 -30.01 29.61 47.30
C LEU A 23 -28.52 29.59 46.93
N GLU A 24 -27.79 30.69 47.18
CA GLU A 24 -26.35 30.76 46.92
C GLU A 24 -25.51 29.98 47.95
N SER A 25 -26.06 29.69 49.13
CA SER A 25 -25.40 28.87 50.16
C SER A 25 -25.59 27.37 49.99
N ASP A 26 -26.60 26.98 49.20
CA ASP A 26 -26.89 25.58 48.91
C ASP A 26 -25.86 25.03 47.90
N SER A 27 -25.12 23.99 48.29
CA SER A 27 -24.11 23.36 47.45
C SER A 27 -24.70 22.64 46.25
N GLU A 28 -25.92 22.13 46.34
CA GLU A 28 -26.57 21.42 45.23
C GLU A 28 -26.99 22.38 44.12
N LEU A 29 -27.29 23.64 44.45
CA LEU A 29 -27.73 24.67 43.50
C LEU A 29 -26.58 25.46 42.85
N ARG A 30 -25.34 25.18 43.27
CA ARG A 30 -24.12 25.90 42.87
C ARG A 30 -23.35 25.23 41.72
N SER A 31 -23.94 24.22 41.08
CA SER A 31 -23.42 23.53 39.88
C SER A 31 -24.46 22.50 39.40
N VAL A 32 -25.57 22.96 38.83
CA VAL A 32 -26.67 22.07 38.43
C VAL A 32 -26.65 21.75 36.94
N TRP A 33 -26.94 20.49 36.62
CA TRP A 33 -27.36 20.09 35.27
C TRP A 33 -28.88 20.04 35.22
N VAL A 34 -29.48 20.82 34.32
CA VAL A 34 -30.94 20.89 34.17
C VAL A 34 -31.31 20.55 32.72
N LYS A 35 -32.21 19.58 32.54
CA LYS A 35 -32.72 19.15 31.24
C LYS A 35 -34.08 19.78 30.97
N GLY A 36 -34.31 20.25 29.75
CA GLY A 36 -35.61 20.76 29.32
C GLY A 36 -35.61 21.19 27.86
N GLU A 37 -36.73 21.71 27.39
CA GLU A 37 -36.87 22.27 26.05
C GLU A 37 -36.49 23.76 26.07
N ALA A 38 -35.61 24.18 25.17
CA ALA A 38 -35.27 25.58 24.98
C ALA A 38 -36.42 26.32 24.27
N SER A 39 -36.83 27.45 24.82
CA SER A 39 -37.84 28.33 24.23
C SER A 39 -37.46 29.80 24.42
N ASN A 40 -38.00 30.68 23.57
CA ASN A 40 -37.67 32.11 23.59
C ASN A 40 -36.16 32.40 23.48
N VAL A 41 -35.43 31.62 22.68
CA VAL A 41 -33.98 31.76 22.51
C VAL A 41 -33.66 33.08 21.81
N ARG A 42 -32.87 33.93 22.46
CA ARG A 42 -32.46 35.25 21.98
C ARG A 42 -30.97 35.45 22.20
N LEU A 43 -30.23 35.62 21.11
CA LEU A 43 -28.84 36.08 21.15
C LEU A 43 -28.81 37.61 21.10
N ALA A 44 -28.44 38.25 22.19
CA ALA A 44 -28.31 39.70 22.26
C ALA A 44 -27.10 40.18 21.45
N GLY A 45 -27.15 41.42 20.92
CA GLY A 45 -26.04 42.04 20.20
C GLY A 45 -24.74 42.19 21.02
N SER A 46 -24.82 42.07 22.35
CA SER A 46 -23.67 42.01 23.26
C SER A 46 -22.97 40.64 23.30
N GLY A 47 -23.50 39.62 22.62
CA GLY A 47 -22.97 38.26 22.62
C GLY A 47 -23.41 37.41 23.82
N HIS A 48 -24.41 37.85 24.57
CA HIS A 48 -25.06 37.07 25.63
C HIS A 48 -26.27 36.30 25.07
N LEU A 49 -26.44 35.06 25.49
CA LEU A 49 -27.56 34.21 25.10
C LEU A 49 -28.57 34.15 26.24
N TYR A 50 -29.84 34.43 25.94
CA TYR A 50 -30.95 34.31 26.87
C TYR A 50 -31.97 33.34 26.31
N PHE A 51 -32.48 32.44 27.14
CA PHE A 51 -33.53 31.50 26.75
C PHE A 51 -34.30 31.04 27.99
N THR A 52 -35.45 30.42 27.79
CA THR A 52 -36.25 29.80 28.85
C THR A 52 -36.18 28.30 28.67
N LEU A 53 -35.79 27.59 29.73
CA LEU A 53 -35.82 26.14 29.78
C LEU A 53 -37.15 25.71 30.41
N LYS A 54 -37.93 24.89 29.71
CA LYS A 54 -39.23 24.41 30.18
C LYS A 54 -39.28 22.88 30.21
N ASP A 55 -40.04 22.33 31.15
CA ASP A 55 -40.46 20.94 31.19
C ASP A 55 -42.00 20.86 31.16
N ALA A 56 -42.59 19.73 31.54
CA ALA A 56 -44.05 19.54 31.53
C ALA A 56 -44.80 20.44 32.53
N ASP A 57 -44.16 20.78 33.65
CA ASP A 57 -44.82 21.38 34.82
C ASP A 57 -44.21 22.73 35.22
N SER A 58 -43.04 23.08 34.71
CA SER A 58 -42.21 24.19 35.20
C SER A 58 -41.36 24.83 34.10
N GLN A 59 -40.95 26.06 34.35
CA GLN A 59 -40.03 26.80 33.49
C GLN A 59 -39.05 27.64 34.31
N ILE A 60 -37.84 27.80 33.78
CA ILE A 60 -36.80 28.64 34.38
C ILE A 60 -36.05 29.43 33.31
N THR A 61 -35.71 30.69 33.63
CA THR A 61 -34.95 31.54 32.71
C THR A 61 -33.46 31.19 32.80
N CYS A 62 -32.80 31.10 31.65
CA CYS A 62 -31.37 30.83 31.52
C CYS A 62 -30.67 32.03 30.85
N ALA A 63 -29.50 32.38 31.38
CA ALA A 63 -28.66 33.45 30.85
C ALA A 63 -27.21 32.96 30.75
N TRP A 64 -26.63 33.08 29.56
CA TRP A 64 -25.23 32.76 29.32
C TRP A 64 -24.48 34.01 28.87
N PHE A 65 -23.62 34.49 29.76
CA PHE A 65 -22.77 35.64 29.47
C PHE A 65 -21.56 35.25 28.61
N GLY A 66 -21.53 35.73 27.36
CA GLY A 66 -20.33 35.66 26.50
C GLY A 66 -20.34 34.48 25.54
N PHE A 67 -21.49 33.81 25.38
CA PHE A 67 -21.70 32.71 24.44
C PHE A 67 -21.18 33.01 23.02
N GLY A 68 -21.41 34.23 22.51
CA GLY A 68 -21.00 34.64 21.16
C GLY A 68 -19.49 34.54 20.88
N ARG A 69 -18.64 34.41 21.92
CA ARG A 69 -17.19 34.20 21.78
C ARG A 69 -16.81 32.76 21.44
N ARG A 70 -17.69 31.76 21.68
CA ARG A 70 -17.37 30.33 21.51
C ARG A 70 -17.50 29.80 20.08
N LYS A 71 -17.88 30.63 19.09
CA LYS A 71 -18.20 30.20 17.69
C LYS A 71 -19.18 29.01 17.61
N ALA A 72 -19.92 28.73 18.67
CA ALA A 72 -20.93 27.66 18.73
C ALA A 72 -22.28 28.22 18.28
N ARG A 73 -23.08 27.39 17.60
CA ARG A 73 -24.44 27.76 17.18
C ARG A 73 -25.38 27.71 18.40
N PRO A 74 -26.18 28.75 18.67
CA PRO A 74 -27.16 28.69 19.76
C PRO A 74 -28.22 27.61 19.49
N PRO A 75 -28.85 27.05 20.54
CA PRO A 75 -30.00 26.16 20.38
C PRO A 75 -31.15 26.90 19.67
N ALA A 76 -32.00 26.16 18.99
CA ALA A 76 -33.23 26.68 18.41
C ALA A 76 -34.40 26.53 19.42
N ASP A 77 -35.45 27.33 19.24
CA ASP A 77 -36.70 27.11 19.96
C ASP A 77 -37.25 25.72 19.63
N GLY A 78 -37.59 24.95 20.66
CA GLY A 78 -38.01 23.55 20.54
C GLY A 78 -36.90 22.52 20.72
N ASP A 79 -35.63 22.93 20.77
CA ASP A 79 -34.54 21.98 21.02
C ASP A 79 -34.60 21.47 22.46
N ALA A 80 -34.60 20.16 22.64
CA ALA A 80 -34.31 19.56 23.94
C ALA A 80 -32.83 19.78 24.27
N VAL A 81 -32.51 20.37 25.41
CA VAL A 81 -31.15 20.71 25.84
C VAL A 81 -30.92 20.38 27.31
N MET A 82 -29.66 20.15 27.66
CA MET A 82 -29.19 20.02 29.02
C MET A 82 -28.19 21.14 29.28
N VAL A 83 -28.44 21.95 30.29
CA VAL A 83 -27.63 23.14 30.61
C VAL A 83 -26.93 22.93 31.95
N HIS A 84 -25.69 23.39 32.03
CA HIS A 84 -24.93 23.44 33.27
C HIS A 84 -24.84 24.88 33.76
N GLY A 85 -24.93 25.10 35.08
CA GLY A 85 -24.70 26.43 35.66
C GLY A 85 -25.15 26.62 37.11
N ASP A 86 -25.12 27.87 37.54
CA ASP A 86 -25.51 28.31 38.89
C ASP A 86 -26.95 28.81 38.92
N VAL A 87 -27.76 28.37 39.89
CA VAL A 87 -29.06 29.01 40.16
C VAL A 87 -28.84 30.30 40.94
N ARG A 88 -29.28 31.44 40.38
CA ARG A 88 -29.14 32.77 41.01
C ARG A 88 -30.46 33.53 41.01
N VAL A 89 -30.62 34.42 41.99
CA VAL A 89 -31.77 35.33 42.07
C VAL A 89 -31.44 36.64 41.36
N TYR A 90 -32.30 37.08 40.45
CA TYR A 90 -32.22 38.42 39.86
C TYR A 90 -32.83 39.46 40.81
N PRO A 91 -32.04 40.35 41.44
CA PRO A 91 -32.50 41.13 42.59
C PRO A 91 -33.62 42.13 42.28
N LYS A 92 -33.67 42.65 41.04
CA LYS A 92 -34.69 43.65 40.64
C LYS A 92 -36.07 43.05 40.42
N GLY A 93 -36.15 41.76 40.10
CA GLY A 93 -37.42 41.08 39.81
C GLY A 93 -37.78 39.96 40.79
N GLY A 94 -36.85 39.55 41.66
CA GLY A 94 -37.06 38.43 42.58
C GLY A 94 -37.11 37.05 41.91
N ASN A 95 -36.93 36.98 40.59
CA ASN A 95 -37.00 35.74 39.82
C ASN A 95 -35.71 34.93 39.91
N TYR A 96 -35.84 33.61 39.91
CA TYR A 96 -34.73 32.67 39.81
C TYR A 96 -34.33 32.46 38.35
N GLN A 97 -33.03 32.37 38.09
CA GLN A 97 -32.48 32.09 36.78
C GLN A 97 -31.22 31.24 36.88
N ILE A 98 -30.91 30.47 35.84
CA ILE A 98 -29.65 29.73 35.73
C ILE A 98 -28.65 30.59 34.98
N ILE A 99 -27.49 30.83 35.57
CA ILE A 99 -26.34 31.40 34.85
C ILE A 99 -25.56 30.25 34.25
N CYS A 100 -25.73 30.05 32.94
CA CYS A 100 -25.17 28.90 32.24
C CYS A 100 -23.70 29.10 31.86
N ASP A 101 -22.93 28.02 31.92
CA ASP A 101 -21.54 27.95 31.45
C ASP A 101 -21.30 26.79 30.45
N ASP A 102 -22.23 25.83 30.38
CA ASP A 102 -22.27 24.77 29.37
C ASP A 102 -23.69 24.44 28.86
N ILE A 103 -23.79 23.96 27.62
CA ILE A 103 -25.05 23.48 27.01
C ILE A 103 -24.78 22.30 26.07
N ILE A 104 -25.59 21.27 26.22
CA ILE A 104 -25.55 20.06 25.40
C ILE A 104 -26.95 19.87 24.81
N LYS A 105 -27.08 19.66 23.50
CA LYS A 105 -28.38 19.28 22.92
C LYS A 105 -28.73 17.85 23.36
N SER A 106 -29.90 17.68 23.97
CA SER A 106 -30.43 16.38 24.38
C SER A 106 -30.71 15.53 23.14
N GLY A 107 -30.15 14.32 23.12
CA GLY A 107 -30.04 13.44 21.96
C GLY A 107 -28.60 12.94 21.79
N GLN A 108 -27.61 13.84 21.82
CA GLN A 108 -26.19 13.46 21.70
C GLN A 108 -25.64 12.74 22.95
N GLY A 109 -26.10 13.10 24.16
CA GLY A 109 -25.68 12.44 25.40
C GLY A 109 -26.21 11.01 25.54
N ASP A 110 -27.46 10.77 25.11
CA ASP A 110 -28.06 9.43 25.13
C ASP A 110 -27.41 8.51 24.09
N LEU A 111 -27.11 9.03 22.89
CA LEU A 111 -26.36 8.31 21.87
C LEU A 111 -24.92 8.02 22.34
N ALA A 112 -24.22 8.98 22.94
CA ALA A 112 -22.89 8.74 23.49
C ALA A 112 -22.90 7.66 24.59
N ALA A 113 -23.88 7.68 25.48
CA ALA A 113 -24.04 6.66 26.52
C ALA A 113 -24.34 5.27 25.92
N GLN A 114 -25.21 5.19 24.90
CA GLN A 114 -25.50 3.96 24.17
C GLN A 114 -24.26 3.43 23.44
N PHE A 115 -23.49 4.30 22.80
CA PHE A 115 -22.24 3.93 22.13
C PHE A 115 -21.24 3.34 23.12
N GLU A 116 -20.99 4.01 24.24
CA GLU A 116 -20.05 3.53 25.27
C GLU A 116 -20.53 2.24 25.95
N ALA A 117 -21.84 2.05 26.11
CA ALA A 117 -22.40 0.80 26.63
C ALA A 117 -22.21 -0.35 25.62
N LEU A 118 -22.52 -0.12 24.35
CA LEU A 118 -22.37 -1.12 23.29
C LEU A 118 -20.90 -1.47 23.04
N LYS A 119 -20.02 -0.47 23.01
CA LYS A 119 -18.58 -0.66 22.89
C LYS A 119 -18.06 -1.57 24.00
N ARG A 120 -18.37 -1.27 25.27
CA ARG A 120 -17.97 -2.12 26.41
C ARG A 120 -18.51 -3.54 26.32
N LYS A 121 -19.76 -3.70 25.87
CA LYS A 121 -20.38 -5.01 25.69
C LYS A 121 -19.63 -5.85 24.65
N LEU A 122 -19.43 -5.31 23.44
CA LEU A 122 -18.80 -6.05 22.34
C LEU A 122 -17.29 -6.27 22.56
N ASP A 123 -16.61 -5.34 23.23
CA ASP A 123 -15.22 -5.50 23.64
C ASP A 123 -15.08 -6.63 24.67
N GLY A 124 -15.97 -6.69 25.67
CA GLY A 124 -16.01 -7.77 26.66
C GLY A 124 -16.32 -9.16 26.06
N GLU A 125 -17.00 -9.20 24.92
CA GLU A 125 -17.22 -10.41 24.13
C GLU A 125 -16.04 -10.76 23.19
N GLY A 126 -15.02 -9.89 23.11
CA GLY A 126 -13.81 -10.11 22.31
C GLY A 126 -13.93 -9.75 20.84
N LEU A 127 -14.99 -9.05 20.41
CA LEU A 127 -15.18 -8.72 18.98
C LEU A 127 -14.10 -7.76 18.46
N PHE A 128 -13.42 -7.00 19.32
CA PHE A 128 -12.36 -6.06 18.92
C PHE A 128 -10.94 -6.65 19.00
N SER A 129 -10.83 -7.94 19.34
CA SER A 129 -9.55 -8.66 19.47
C SER A 129 -8.68 -8.53 18.21
N PRO A 130 -7.42 -8.08 18.34
CA PRO A 130 -6.48 -7.99 17.22
C PRO A 130 -6.22 -9.34 16.54
N GLU A 131 -6.34 -10.44 17.28
CA GLU A 131 -6.10 -11.80 16.79
C GLU A 131 -7.13 -12.24 15.73
N ARG A 132 -8.31 -11.62 15.73
CA ARG A 132 -9.34 -11.86 14.71
C ARG A 132 -9.10 -11.10 13.41
N LYS A 133 -8.30 -10.02 13.45
CA LYS A 133 -8.20 -9.09 12.33
C LYS A 133 -7.35 -9.67 11.21
N LEU A 134 -7.93 -9.72 10.02
CA LEU A 134 -7.28 -10.13 8.79
C LEU A 134 -6.38 -9.01 8.26
N ARG A 135 -5.27 -9.37 7.60
CA ARG A 135 -4.41 -8.36 6.97
C ARG A 135 -4.86 -8.16 5.52
N PRO A 136 -5.17 -6.91 5.10
CA PRO A 136 -5.42 -6.63 3.70
C PRO A 136 -4.20 -7.02 2.84
N PRO A 137 -4.41 -7.56 1.64
CA PRO A 137 -3.32 -7.90 0.73
C PRO A 137 -2.61 -6.64 0.27
N ALA A 138 -1.28 -6.72 0.13
CA ALA A 138 -0.45 -5.59 -0.29
C ALA A 138 -0.73 -5.14 -1.74
N VAL A 139 -1.25 -6.04 -2.57
CA VAL A 139 -1.68 -5.76 -3.95
C VAL A 139 -3.00 -6.48 -4.16
N ALA A 140 -4.11 -5.74 -4.13
CA ALA A 140 -5.42 -6.27 -4.50
C ALA A 140 -5.61 -6.21 -6.03
N GLY A 141 -6.21 -7.25 -6.60
CA GLY A 141 -6.67 -7.29 -7.99
C GLY A 141 -8.15 -6.91 -8.12
N ARG A 142 -8.98 -7.32 -7.15
CA ARG A 142 -10.42 -7.04 -7.15
C ARG A 142 -10.91 -6.67 -5.75
N ILE A 143 -11.68 -5.59 -5.66
CA ILE A 143 -12.27 -5.13 -4.39
C ILE A 143 -13.78 -4.96 -4.47
N GLY A 144 -14.45 -5.20 -3.35
CA GLY A 144 -15.86 -4.85 -3.14
C GLY A 144 -15.99 -3.48 -2.51
N ILE A 145 -16.93 -2.65 -2.95
CA ILE A 145 -17.26 -1.38 -2.28
C ILE A 145 -18.71 -1.45 -1.81
N VAL A 146 -18.91 -1.33 -0.49
CA VAL A 146 -20.23 -1.22 0.14
C VAL A 146 -20.48 0.24 0.46
N THR A 147 -21.33 0.89 -0.34
CA THR A 147 -21.71 2.31 -0.16
C THR A 147 -22.94 2.66 -1.00
N GLY A 148 -23.43 3.89 -0.91
CA GLY A 148 -24.53 4.37 -1.76
C GLY A 148 -24.07 4.80 -3.16
N ILE A 149 -24.85 4.49 -4.19
CA ILE A 149 -24.53 4.75 -5.62
C ILE A 149 -24.30 6.25 -5.91
N ALA A 150 -25.07 7.13 -5.27
CA ALA A 150 -25.02 8.58 -5.49
C ALA A 150 -24.23 9.33 -4.40
N THR A 151 -23.24 8.70 -3.77
CA THR A 151 -22.49 9.30 -2.66
C THR A 151 -21.15 9.90 -3.13
N ALA A 152 -20.76 11.01 -2.50
CA ALA A 152 -19.42 11.59 -2.71
C ALA A 152 -18.31 10.59 -2.32
N ALA A 153 -18.54 9.79 -1.28
CA ALA A 153 -17.62 8.74 -0.83
C ALA A 153 -17.26 7.74 -1.92
N LEU A 154 -18.24 7.32 -2.73
CA LEU A 154 -17.97 6.45 -3.88
C LEU A 154 -17.05 7.13 -4.90
N GLN A 155 -17.32 8.40 -5.22
CA GLN A 155 -16.51 9.16 -6.17
C GLN A 155 -15.09 9.37 -5.66
N ASP A 156 -14.93 9.66 -4.37
CA ASP A 156 -13.64 9.81 -3.71
C ASP A 156 -12.80 8.53 -3.83
N VAL A 157 -13.40 7.38 -3.49
CA VAL A 157 -12.74 6.07 -3.67
C VAL A 157 -12.38 5.84 -5.13
N LEU A 158 -13.32 5.98 -6.07
CA LEU A 158 -13.07 5.75 -7.49
C LEU A 158 -11.97 6.66 -8.07
N ASN A 159 -11.87 7.91 -7.60
CA ASN A 159 -10.83 8.84 -8.03
C ASN A 159 -9.44 8.40 -7.56
N VAL A 160 -9.33 7.92 -6.31
CA VAL A 160 -8.08 7.35 -5.79
C VAL A 160 -7.70 6.10 -6.58
N LEU A 161 -8.64 5.18 -6.82
CA LEU A 161 -8.39 3.94 -7.56
C LEU A 161 -7.92 4.23 -9.00
N ARG A 162 -8.59 5.12 -9.73
CA ARG A 162 -8.19 5.49 -11.11
C ARG A 162 -6.76 6.05 -11.17
N ARG A 163 -6.35 6.81 -10.16
CA ARG A 163 -5.02 7.43 -10.10
C ARG A 163 -3.94 6.43 -9.66
N ARG A 164 -4.20 5.63 -8.62
CA ARG A 164 -3.19 4.78 -7.96
C ARG A 164 -3.18 3.36 -8.47
N ALA A 165 -4.33 2.78 -8.82
CA ALA A 165 -4.49 1.39 -9.23
C ALA A 165 -5.56 1.21 -10.34
N PRO A 166 -5.33 1.74 -11.56
CA PRO A 166 -6.29 1.64 -12.67
C PRO A 166 -6.46 0.20 -13.20
N TYR A 167 -5.62 -0.75 -12.74
CA TYR A 167 -5.72 -2.16 -13.08
C TYR A 167 -6.75 -2.92 -12.21
N MET A 168 -7.22 -2.30 -11.13
CA MET A 168 -8.06 -2.95 -10.12
C MET A 168 -9.51 -3.06 -10.60
N GLU A 169 -10.09 -4.26 -10.47
CA GLU A 169 -11.51 -4.48 -10.72
C GLU A 169 -12.32 -4.06 -9.49
N VAL A 170 -13.40 -3.32 -9.72
CA VAL A 170 -14.23 -2.76 -8.65
C VAL A 170 -15.65 -3.32 -8.79
N VAL A 171 -16.13 -3.98 -7.73
CA VAL A 171 -17.51 -4.49 -7.64
C VAL A 171 -18.27 -3.65 -6.63
N LEU A 172 -19.33 -2.98 -7.07
CA LEU A 172 -20.16 -2.14 -6.20
C LEU A 172 -21.31 -2.94 -5.60
N PHE A 173 -21.44 -2.90 -4.28
CA PHE A 173 -22.54 -3.47 -3.50
C PHE A 173 -23.35 -2.33 -2.90
N PRO A 174 -24.37 -1.82 -3.63
CA PRO A 174 -25.07 -0.61 -3.23
C PRO A 174 -25.93 -0.82 -1.99
N CYS A 175 -25.88 0.11 -1.04
CA CYS A 175 -26.78 0.15 0.12
C CYS A 175 -27.06 1.58 0.56
N SER A 176 -28.14 1.77 1.33
CA SER A 176 -28.31 2.98 2.12
C SER A 176 -27.26 3.04 3.23
N VAL A 177 -26.69 4.21 3.43
CA VAL A 177 -25.58 4.47 4.37
C VAL A 177 -25.93 5.58 5.38
N GLN A 178 -27.23 5.88 5.50
CA GLN A 178 -27.81 6.79 6.47
C GLN A 178 -29.30 6.44 6.67
N GLY A 179 -29.85 6.77 7.84
CA GLY A 179 -31.24 6.51 8.20
C GLY A 179 -31.53 5.09 8.66
N ASP A 180 -32.78 4.85 9.09
CA ASP A 180 -33.16 3.65 9.86
C ASP A 180 -33.04 2.33 9.08
N LYS A 181 -33.08 2.39 7.74
CA LYS A 181 -32.94 1.22 6.86
C LYS A 181 -31.48 0.88 6.53
N ALA A 182 -30.52 1.75 6.88
CA ALA A 182 -29.14 1.58 6.47
C ALA A 182 -28.48 0.34 7.09
N ALA A 183 -28.61 0.11 8.40
CA ALA A 183 -27.99 -1.04 9.06
C ALA A 183 -28.38 -2.41 8.43
N PRO A 184 -29.66 -2.75 8.22
CA PRO A 184 -30.02 -4.02 7.58
C PRO A 184 -29.59 -4.10 6.11
N GLU A 185 -29.58 -2.99 5.37
CA GLU A 185 -29.10 -2.97 3.97
C GLU A 185 -27.57 -3.15 3.89
N ILE A 186 -26.81 -2.52 4.79
CA ILE A 186 -25.35 -2.70 4.89
C ILE A 186 -25.02 -4.16 5.22
N ILE A 187 -25.74 -4.77 6.17
CA ILE A 187 -25.59 -6.20 6.52
C ILE A 187 -25.78 -7.07 5.27
N ALA A 188 -26.86 -6.85 4.52
CA ALA A 188 -27.15 -7.63 3.32
C ALA A 188 -26.06 -7.46 2.25
N SER A 189 -25.59 -6.23 2.04
CA SER A 189 -24.52 -5.93 1.07
C SER A 189 -23.17 -6.49 1.48
N LEU A 190 -22.81 -6.46 2.76
CA LEU A 190 -21.60 -7.07 3.29
C LEU A 190 -21.61 -8.59 3.11
N GLN A 191 -22.72 -9.26 3.45
CA GLN A 191 -22.86 -10.71 3.23
C GLN A 191 -22.87 -11.08 1.75
N ALA A 192 -23.41 -10.22 0.89
CA ALA A 192 -23.35 -10.43 -0.55
C ALA A 192 -21.92 -10.28 -1.09
N ALA A 193 -21.16 -9.30 -0.56
CA ALA A 193 -19.77 -9.09 -0.90
C ALA A 193 -18.89 -10.27 -0.46
N ASP A 194 -19.03 -10.74 0.77
CA ASP A 194 -18.24 -11.86 1.31
C ASP A 194 -18.46 -13.18 0.52
N ARG A 195 -19.69 -13.41 0.04
CA ARG A 195 -19.99 -14.55 -0.84
C ARG A 195 -19.54 -14.38 -2.29
N PHE A 196 -19.08 -13.18 -2.68
CA PHE A 196 -18.69 -12.91 -4.06
C PHE A 196 -17.29 -13.47 -4.35
N PRO A 197 -17.14 -14.37 -5.34
CA PRO A 197 -15.88 -15.06 -5.55
C PRO A 197 -14.77 -14.11 -6.04
N GLY A 198 -13.61 -14.23 -5.41
CA GLY A 198 -12.38 -13.55 -5.81
C GLY A 198 -12.31 -12.08 -5.41
N LEU A 199 -13.04 -11.64 -4.38
CA LEU A 199 -12.73 -10.36 -3.74
C LEU A 199 -11.51 -10.52 -2.83
N ASP A 200 -10.55 -9.60 -2.99
CA ASP A 200 -9.36 -9.53 -2.14
C ASP A 200 -9.62 -8.74 -0.85
N SER A 201 -10.55 -7.78 -0.89
CA SER A 201 -10.94 -6.93 0.23
C SER A 201 -12.30 -6.25 -0.02
N ILE A 202 -12.96 -5.83 1.06
CA ILE A 202 -14.20 -5.07 1.05
C ILE A 202 -13.97 -3.69 1.68
N LEU A 203 -14.41 -2.64 1.01
CA LEU A 203 -14.41 -1.27 1.53
C LEU A 203 -15.83 -0.90 2.00
N LEU A 204 -16.02 -0.68 3.30
CA LEU A 204 -17.24 -0.09 3.84
C LEU A 204 -17.02 1.41 4.02
N VAL A 205 -17.61 2.22 3.14
CA VAL A 205 -17.28 3.65 3.07
C VAL A 205 -18.49 4.56 3.12
N ARG A 206 -18.33 5.65 3.86
CA ARG A 206 -19.31 6.73 3.96
C ARG A 206 -18.58 8.05 4.23
N GLY A 207 -18.99 9.12 3.56
CA GLY A 207 -18.43 10.45 3.77
C GLY A 207 -18.81 11.01 5.14
N GLY A 208 -18.36 12.24 5.43
CA GLY A 208 -18.75 12.95 6.65
C GLY A 208 -20.27 13.13 6.81
N GLY A 209 -20.70 13.34 8.04
CA GLY A 209 -22.09 13.57 8.40
C GLY A 209 -22.21 14.00 9.86
N SER A 210 -23.44 14.29 10.29
CA SER A 210 -23.71 14.42 11.72
C SER A 210 -23.54 13.06 12.42
N LEU A 211 -23.39 13.07 13.75
CA LEU A 211 -23.32 11.84 14.54
C LEU A 211 -24.59 10.97 14.38
N GLU A 212 -25.72 11.62 14.08
CA GLU A 212 -27.00 10.96 13.78
C GLU A 212 -26.96 10.25 12.42
N ASP A 213 -26.34 10.85 11.39
CA ASP A 213 -26.20 10.23 10.07
C ASP A 213 -25.30 8.98 10.11
N LEU A 214 -24.28 9.00 10.96
CA LEU A 214 -23.34 7.90 11.14
C LEU A 214 -23.83 6.84 12.13
N TRP A 215 -24.96 7.06 12.80
CA TRP A 215 -25.41 6.17 13.88
C TRP A 215 -25.72 4.74 13.41
N CYS A 216 -26.10 4.56 12.15
CA CYS A 216 -26.35 3.24 11.57
C CYS A 216 -25.13 2.30 11.61
N PHE A 217 -23.92 2.85 11.72
CA PHE A 217 -22.66 2.10 11.87
C PHE A 217 -22.37 1.69 13.33
N ASN A 218 -23.25 2.06 14.27
CA ASN A 218 -23.21 1.64 15.66
C ASN A 218 -24.25 0.55 15.98
N ASP A 219 -24.79 -0.14 14.96
CA ASP A 219 -25.75 -1.22 15.17
C ASP A 219 -25.06 -2.52 15.64
N GLU A 220 -25.63 -3.17 16.67
CA GLU A 220 -25.07 -4.38 17.25
C GLU A 220 -25.08 -5.56 16.27
N LYS A 221 -26.14 -5.72 15.46
CA LYS A 221 -26.22 -6.85 14.51
C LYS A 221 -25.21 -6.65 13.39
N LEU A 222 -25.04 -5.42 12.93
CA LEU A 222 -24.01 -5.08 11.94
C LEU A 222 -22.61 -5.42 12.46
N ALA A 223 -22.30 -5.05 13.70
CA ALA A 223 -21.02 -5.38 14.34
C ALA A 223 -20.78 -6.90 14.41
N ARG A 224 -21.81 -7.68 14.75
CA ARG A 224 -21.71 -9.14 14.82
C ARG A 224 -21.51 -9.78 13.44
N VAL A 225 -22.28 -9.35 12.43
CA VAL A 225 -22.12 -9.85 11.07
C VAL A 225 -20.74 -9.50 10.51
N LEU A 226 -20.28 -8.27 10.72
CA LEU A 226 -18.94 -7.84 10.28
C LEU A 226 -17.84 -8.69 10.91
N ALA A 227 -18.03 -9.17 12.14
CA ALA A 227 -17.10 -10.06 12.81
C ALA A 227 -17.07 -11.50 12.25
N GLU A 228 -18.06 -11.89 11.44
CA GLU A 228 -18.14 -13.22 10.81
C GLU A 228 -17.63 -13.23 9.37
N ILE A 229 -17.30 -12.07 8.80
CA ILE A 229 -16.82 -11.94 7.42
C ILE A 229 -15.41 -12.53 7.28
N GLU A 230 -15.21 -13.37 6.26
CA GLU A 230 -13.91 -14.00 5.96
C GLU A 230 -13.05 -13.16 5.00
N THR A 231 -13.66 -12.26 4.25
CA THR A 231 -12.96 -11.30 3.37
C THR A 231 -12.48 -10.07 4.17
N PRO A 232 -11.23 -9.62 4.06
CA PRO A 232 -10.73 -8.46 4.81
C PRO A 232 -11.57 -7.20 4.59
N VAL A 233 -12.06 -6.58 5.65
CA VAL A 233 -12.90 -5.37 5.60
C VAL A 233 -12.15 -4.14 6.10
N ILE A 234 -12.12 -3.11 5.25
CA ILE A 234 -11.57 -1.80 5.56
C ILE A 234 -12.72 -0.80 5.68
N THR A 235 -12.80 -0.10 6.82
CA THR A 235 -13.77 0.99 6.99
C THR A 235 -13.17 2.34 6.61
N GLY A 236 -14.00 3.20 6.03
CA GLY A 236 -13.69 4.60 5.77
C GLY A 236 -14.95 5.43 5.98
N VAL A 237 -15.41 5.49 7.24
CA VAL A 237 -16.66 6.14 7.65
C VAL A 237 -16.35 7.46 8.35
N GLY A 238 -16.84 8.57 7.81
CA GLY A 238 -16.67 9.89 8.41
C GLY A 238 -15.27 10.49 8.20
N HIS A 239 -14.79 11.21 9.22
CA HIS A 239 -13.47 11.85 9.29
C HIS A 239 -12.61 11.25 10.41
N GLU A 240 -11.40 11.79 10.58
CA GLU A 240 -10.41 11.32 11.53
C GLU A 240 -10.90 11.18 12.98
N ILE A 241 -11.81 12.06 13.41
CA ILE A 241 -12.38 12.08 14.77
C ILE A 241 -13.66 11.26 14.92
N ASP A 242 -14.27 10.82 13.82
CA ASP A 242 -15.52 10.07 13.84
C ASP A 242 -15.17 8.59 14.05
N PHE A 243 -15.58 8.03 15.20
CA PHE A 243 -15.40 6.61 15.52
C PHE A 243 -16.77 5.95 15.64
N THR A 244 -16.91 4.80 14.98
CA THR A 244 -18.12 3.98 15.01
C THR A 244 -17.80 2.57 15.48
N ILE A 245 -18.80 1.78 15.88
CA ILE A 245 -18.57 0.40 16.34
C ILE A 245 -17.97 -0.46 15.24
N VAL A 246 -18.41 -0.32 13.99
CA VAL A 246 -17.81 -1.07 12.86
C VAL A 246 -16.33 -0.80 12.69
N ASP A 247 -15.83 0.40 13.02
CA ASP A 247 -14.40 0.73 12.94
C ASP A 247 -13.56 -0.09 13.91
N PHE A 248 -14.12 -0.45 15.07
CA PHE A 248 -13.43 -1.29 16.05
C PHE A 248 -13.44 -2.77 15.64
N VAL A 249 -14.54 -3.22 15.02
CA VAL A 249 -14.69 -4.61 14.54
C VAL A 249 -13.89 -4.87 13.28
N ALA A 250 -13.83 -3.90 12.36
CA ALA A 250 -13.17 -4.04 11.08
C ALA A 250 -11.69 -4.37 11.22
N ASP A 251 -11.15 -5.01 10.18
CA ASP A 251 -9.76 -5.43 10.11
C ASP A 251 -8.82 -4.23 10.05
N PHE A 252 -9.23 -3.20 9.32
CA PHE A 252 -8.51 -1.94 9.25
C PHE A 252 -9.45 -0.74 9.22
N ARG A 253 -9.13 0.29 10.02
CA ARG A 253 -9.85 1.56 10.03
C ARG A 253 -9.04 2.62 9.29
N ALA A 254 -9.64 3.21 8.25
CA ALA A 254 -9.13 4.40 7.60
C ALA A 254 -9.94 5.64 8.01
N PRO A 255 -9.30 6.81 8.13
CA PRO A 255 -9.96 8.04 8.60
C PRO A 255 -10.94 8.66 7.60
N THR A 256 -10.89 8.28 6.32
CA THR A 256 -11.76 8.81 5.26
C THR A 256 -12.01 7.74 4.19
N PRO A 257 -13.05 7.88 3.35
CA PRO A 257 -13.25 7.02 2.18
C PRO A 257 -12.03 6.96 1.26
N SER A 258 -11.41 8.11 0.96
CA SER A 258 -10.20 8.18 0.15
C SER A 258 -9.05 7.39 0.78
N ALA A 259 -8.82 7.54 2.09
CA ALA A 259 -7.78 6.82 2.80
C ALA A 259 -8.04 5.30 2.79
N ALA A 260 -9.30 4.86 2.89
CA ALA A 260 -9.65 3.44 2.77
C ALA A 260 -9.22 2.87 1.41
N ALA A 261 -9.41 3.64 0.33
CA ALA A 261 -8.95 3.27 -1.00
C ALA A 261 -7.40 3.21 -1.08
N GLU A 262 -6.70 4.11 -0.39
CA GLU A 262 -5.22 4.12 -0.37
C GLU A 262 -4.63 2.89 0.33
N VAL A 263 -5.30 2.36 1.36
CA VAL A 263 -4.86 1.16 2.09
C VAL A 263 -4.76 -0.05 1.16
N VAL A 264 -5.72 -0.20 0.24
CA VAL A 264 -5.77 -1.32 -0.71
C VAL A 264 -5.07 -1.03 -2.04
N THR A 265 -4.57 0.20 -2.25
CA THR A 265 -3.92 0.60 -3.51
C THR A 265 -2.43 0.94 -3.36
N PRO A 266 -1.54 0.03 -3.78
CA PRO A 266 -0.14 0.41 -3.98
C PRO A 266 -0.05 1.46 -5.10
N ASP A 267 0.85 2.43 -4.98
CA ASP A 267 1.05 3.43 -6.03
C ASP A 267 1.72 2.77 -7.25
N VAL A 268 1.04 2.78 -8.41
CA VAL A 268 1.58 2.23 -9.67
C VAL A 268 2.92 2.84 -10.06
N ASN A 269 3.20 4.10 -9.69
CA ASN A 269 4.49 4.72 -9.97
C ASN A 269 5.59 4.12 -9.10
N GLU A 270 5.30 3.80 -7.84
CA GLU A 270 6.23 3.06 -6.97
C GLU A 270 6.48 1.66 -7.51
N LEU A 271 5.42 0.94 -7.94
CA LEU A 271 5.56 -0.38 -8.56
C LEU A 271 6.40 -0.31 -9.85
N ARG A 272 6.13 0.67 -10.72
CA ARG A 272 6.88 0.89 -11.96
C ARG A 272 8.34 1.23 -11.68
N GLY A 273 8.60 2.08 -10.69
CA GLY A 273 9.95 2.42 -10.23
C GLY A 273 10.69 1.19 -9.71
N ALA A 274 10.05 0.40 -8.85
CA ALA A 274 10.62 -0.84 -8.30
C ALA A 274 10.95 -1.86 -9.40
N ILE A 275 10.08 -2.02 -10.41
CA ILE A 275 10.35 -2.87 -11.58
C ILE A 275 11.54 -2.32 -12.39
N GLY A 276 11.58 -1.01 -12.62
CA GLY A 276 12.68 -0.34 -13.33
C GLY A 276 14.03 -0.56 -12.62
N ASP A 277 14.07 -0.38 -11.31
CA ASP A 277 15.28 -0.59 -10.50
C ASP A 277 15.75 -2.04 -10.51
N ARG A 278 14.82 -2.99 -10.37
CA ARG A 278 15.12 -4.43 -10.41
C ARG A 278 15.63 -4.84 -11.79
N THR A 279 14.98 -4.37 -12.86
CA THR A 279 15.42 -4.59 -14.24
C THR A 279 16.81 -3.99 -14.47
N GLY A 280 17.04 -2.74 -14.03
CA GLY A 280 18.33 -2.07 -14.14
C GLY A 280 19.46 -2.82 -13.41
N ARG A 281 19.19 -3.34 -12.21
CA ARG A 281 20.13 -4.21 -11.48
C ARG A 281 20.43 -5.50 -12.26
N LEU A 282 19.40 -6.20 -12.73
CA LEU A 282 19.55 -7.43 -13.51
C LEU A 282 20.43 -7.22 -14.76
N VAL A 283 20.17 -6.15 -15.51
CA VAL A 283 20.94 -5.81 -16.71
C VAL A 283 22.41 -5.54 -16.37
N ARG A 284 22.70 -4.82 -15.27
CA ARG A 284 24.07 -4.57 -14.82
C ARG A 284 24.80 -5.86 -14.45
N GLU A 285 24.16 -6.74 -13.67
CA GLU A 285 24.73 -8.03 -13.30
C GLU A 285 25.01 -8.91 -14.52
N LEU A 286 24.09 -8.96 -15.48
CA LEU A 286 24.30 -9.70 -16.73
C LEU A 286 25.47 -9.14 -17.54
N ARG A 287 25.60 -7.81 -17.65
CA ARG A 287 26.73 -7.18 -18.35
C ARG A 287 28.06 -7.46 -17.65
N ASN A 288 28.11 -7.38 -16.33
CA ASN A 288 29.31 -7.69 -15.55
C ASN A 288 29.73 -9.15 -15.74
N ASN A 289 28.78 -10.08 -15.71
CA ASN A 289 29.04 -11.50 -15.94
C ASN A 289 29.57 -11.76 -17.37
N LEU A 290 28.98 -11.12 -18.38
CA LEU A 290 29.46 -11.21 -19.75
C LEU A 290 30.86 -10.61 -19.92
N GLY A 291 31.12 -9.46 -19.30
CA GLY A 291 32.44 -8.83 -19.29
C GLY A 291 33.52 -9.73 -18.67
N ASN A 292 33.23 -10.29 -17.50
CA ASN A 292 34.12 -11.23 -16.80
C ASN A 292 34.38 -12.51 -17.61
N ALA A 293 33.34 -13.06 -18.23
CA ALA A 293 33.46 -14.24 -19.09
C ALA A 293 34.35 -13.93 -20.32
N ASN A 294 34.15 -12.77 -20.94
CA ASN A 294 34.93 -12.34 -22.09
C ASN A 294 36.40 -12.08 -21.72
N GLU A 295 36.68 -11.44 -20.57
CA GLU A 295 38.05 -11.29 -20.07
C GLU A 295 38.72 -12.64 -19.81
N ARG A 296 38.00 -13.60 -19.20
CA ARG A 296 38.53 -14.93 -18.96
C ARG A 296 38.85 -15.65 -20.27
N LEU A 297 37.99 -15.49 -21.29
CA LEU A 297 38.22 -16.02 -22.62
C LEU A 297 39.43 -15.35 -23.29
N LYS A 298 39.54 -14.02 -23.23
CA LYS A 298 40.73 -13.29 -23.72
C LYS A 298 42.01 -13.77 -23.04
N ARG A 299 42.03 -13.91 -21.72
CA ARG A 299 43.20 -14.43 -20.98
C ARG A 299 43.59 -15.84 -21.40
N LEU A 300 42.63 -16.71 -21.70
CA LEU A 300 42.92 -18.04 -22.25
C LEU A 300 43.55 -17.93 -23.64
N PHE A 301 43.00 -17.10 -24.53
CA PHE A 301 43.53 -16.92 -25.89
C PHE A 301 44.87 -16.19 -25.95
N ASP A 302 45.12 -15.23 -25.05
CA ASP A 302 46.38 -14.48 -24.96
C ASP A 302 47.47 -15.26 -24.21
N HIS A 303 47.14 -16.40 -23.59
CA HIS A 303 48.13 -17.25 -22.95
C HIS A 303 49.09 -17.80 -24.01
N ARG A 304 50.40 -17.57 -23.83
CA ARG A 304 51.47 -17.90 -24.79
C ARG A 304 51.40 -19.34 -25.34
N LEU A 305 51.02 -20.30 -24.49
CA LEU A 305 50.84 -21.70 -24.89
C LEU A 305 49.73 -21.92 -25.92
N LEU A 306 48.70 -21.07 -25.96
CA LEU A 306 47.56 -21.18 -26.89
C LEU A 306 47.73 -20.32 -28.15
N ARG A 307 48.56 -19.27 -28.06
CA ARG A 307 48.83 -18.36 -29.18
C ARG A 307 49.72 -18.98 -30.26
N ASP A 308 50.63 -19.86 -29.84
CA ASP A 308 51.53 -20.57 -30.74
C ASP A 308 51.84 -21.98 -30.21
N VAL A 309 50.77 -22.78 -30.07
CA VAL A 309 50.89 -24.21 -29.70
C VAL A 309 51.77 -24.92 -30.73
N ALA A 310 51.53 -24.65 -32.02
CA ALA A 310 52.24 -25.29 -33.12
C ALA A 310 53.73 -24.97 -33.08
N GLY A 311 54.12 -23.69 -33.02
CA GLY A 311 55.52 -23.29 -32.95
C GLY A 311 56.22 -23.75 -31.68
N SER A 312 55.56 -23.73 -30.51
CA SER A 312 56.17 -24.24 -29.27
C SER A 312 56.33 -25.77 -29.26
N VAL A 313 55.47 -26.51 -29.95
CA VAL A 313 55.61 -27.97 -30.12
C VAL A 313 56.65 -28.27 -31.20
N GLU A 314 56.68 -27.51 -32.28
CA GLU A 314 57.64 -27.63 -33.37
C GLU A 314 59.07 -27.32 -32.90
N GLU A 315 59.28 -26.24 -32.15
CA GLU A 315 60.57 -25.89 -31.54
C GLU A 315 61.07 -27.00 -30.60
N ARG A 316 60.16 -27.60 -29.81
CA ARG A 316 60.51 -28.70 -28.91
C ARG A 316 60.74 -30.02 -29.65
N SER A 317 60.00 -30.27 -30.73
CA SER A 317 60.19 -31.43 -31.60
C SER A 317 61.53 -31.35 -32.30
N GLN A 318 61.85 -30.20 -32.90
CA GLN A 318 63.12 -29.95 -33.55
C GLN A 318 64.29 -30.11 -32.56
N ARG A 319 64.14 -29.60 -31.33
CA ARG A 319 65.15 -29.78 -30.29
C ARG A 319 65.30 -31.24 -29.83
N LEU A 320 64.22 -32.03 -29.85
CA LEU A 320 64.28 -33.47 -29.62
C LEU A 320 65.00 -34.20 -30.76
N ASP A 321 64.73 -33.81 -32.02
CA ASP A 321 65.40 -34.37 -33.19
C ASP A 321 66.91 -34.07 -33.16
N GLU A 322 67.29 -32.83 -32.83
CA GLU A 322 68.68 -32.41 -32.66
C GLU A 322 69.41 -33.23 -31.57
N LEU A 323 68.80 -33.35 -30.37
CA LEU A 323 69.35 -34.16 -29.28
C LEU A 323 69.41 -35.65 -29.64
N GLY A 324 68.45 -36.14 -30.43
CA GLY A 324 68.42 -37.53 -30.91
C GLY A 324 69.56 -37.82 -31.87
N ASN A 325 69.83 -36.90 -32.79
CA ASN A 325 70.97 -36.99 -33.71
C ASN A 325 72.30 -36.91 -32.95
N GLU A 326 72.45 -35.99 -32.00
CA GLU A 326 73.64 -35.88 -31.16
C GLU A 326 73.92 -37.17 -30.37
N LEU A 327 72.86 -37.78 -29.82
CA LEU A 327 72.97 -39.05 -29.09
C LEU A 327 73.30 -40.23 -30.01
N ALA A 328 72.76 -40.25 -31.23
CA ALA A 328 73.08 -41.25 -32.24
C ALA A 328 74.53 -41.13 -32.73
N GLU A 329 75.02 -39.92 -32.95
CA GLU A 329 76.42 -39.64 -33.31
C GLU A 329 77.37 -40.10 -32.20
N LEU A 330 77.08 -39.76 -30.93
CA LEU A 330 77.82 -40.25 -29.77
C LEU A 330 77.80 -41.78 -29.70
N ALA A 331 76.67 -42.43 -29.93
CA ALA A 331 76.59 -43.90 -29.91
C ALA A 331 77.45 -44.56 -31.01
N VAL A 332 77.51 -43.96 -32.21
CA VAL A 332 78.38 -44.42 -33.31
C VAL A 332 79.86 -44.18 -33.00
N GLU A 333 80.21 -43.04 -32.42
CA GLU A 333 81.58 -42.72 -32.00
C GLU A 333 82.10 -43.71 -30.94
N TYR A 334 81.29 -44.01 -29.93
CA TYR A 334 81.65 -44.95 -28.86
C TYR A 334 81.68 -46.42 -29.31
N SER A 335 80.89 -46.81 -30.31
CA SER A 335 80.94 -48.17 -30.88
C SER A 335 82.15 -48.38 -31.80
N GLY A 336 82.62 -47.33 -32.49
CA GLY A 336 83.85 -47.35 -33.30
C GLY A 336 85.15 -47.44 -32.50
N LEU A 337 85.12 -47.06 -31.21
CA LEU A 337 86.28 -47.05 -30.31
C LEU A 337 86.66 -48.42 -29.71
N GLY A 338 86.04 -49.52 -30.14
CA GLY A 338 86.48 -50.87 -29.77
C GLY A 338 86.30 -51.22 -28.28
N SER A 339 85.19 -50.81 -27.67
CA SER A 339 84.83 -51.23 -26.31
C SER A 339 84.34 -52.69 -26.29
N GLU A 340 85.26 -53.66 -26.36
CA GLU A 340 84.97 -55.06 -26.00
C GLU A 340 84.71 -55.16 -24.48
N GLY A 341 83.44 -55.01 -24.07
CA GLY A 341 83.05 -55.20 -22.68
C GLY A 341 81.63 -54.78 -22.33
N ARG A 342 81.21 -55.18 -21.12
CA ARG A 342 79.88 -54.97 -20.49
C ARG A 342 79.39 -53.51 -20.47
N HIS A 343 80.30 -52.54 -20.64
CA HIS A 343 79.97 -51.11 -20.74
C HIS A 343 79.41 -50.72 -22.12
N GLY A 344 79.94 -51.27 -23.22
CA GLY A 344 79.43 -51.00 -24.57
C GLY A 344 78.01 -51.52 -24.77
N GLU A 345 77.72 -52.72 -24.25
CA GLU A 345 76.37 -53.32 -24.30
C GLU A 345 75.34 -52.54 -23.46
N LEU A 346 75.76 -51.97 -22.32
CA LEU A 346 74.90 -51.09 -21.52
C LEU A 346 74.61 -49.76 -22.22
N LEU A 347 75.61 -49.16 -22.87
CA LEU A 347 75.44 -47.92 -23.64
C LEU A 347 74.54 -48.12 -24.86
N ASP A 348 74.72 -49.21 -25.62
CA ASP A 348 73.88 -49.55 -26.77
C ASP A 348 72.42 -49.81 -26.34
N ARG A 349 72.23 -50.50 -25.22
CA ARG A 349 70.90 -50.73 -24.64
C ARG A 349 70.25 -49.44 -24.13
N MET A 350 71.04 -48.53 -23.53
CA MET A 350 70.57 -47.21 -23.13
C MET A 350 70.19 -46.36 -24.34
N ALA A 351 71.00 -46.35 -25.40
CA ALA A 351 70.72 -45.64 -26.64
C ALA A 351 69.44 -46.16 -27.31
N THR A 352 69.30 -47.49 -27.43
CA THR A 352 68.10 -48.12 -28.00
C THR A 352 66.83 -47.82 -27.20
N LEU A 353 66.89 -47.88 -25.86
CA LEU A 353 65.74 -47.55 -25.01
C LEU A 353 65.40 -46.05 -25.06
N THR A 354 66.41 -45.19 -25.20
CA THR A 354 66.23 -43.73 -25.31
C THR A 354 65.62 -43.38 -26.66
N MET A 355 66.15 -43.93 -27.77
CA MET A 355 65.58 -43.76 -29.12
C MET A 355 64.12 -44.22 -29.18
N ARG A 356 63.82 -45.41 -28.66
CA ARG A 356 62.43 -45.91 -28.64
C ARG A 356 61.49 -45.00 -27.86
N ARG A 357 61.97 -44.45 -26.73
CA ARG A 357 61.17 -43.50 -25.94
C ARG A 357 61.00 -42.17 -26.65
N MET A 358 62.02 -41.70 -27.37
CA MET A 358 61.95 -40.51 -28.22
C MET A 358 60.98 -40.69 -29.39
N GLU A 359 60.97 -41.84 -30.06
CA GLU A 359 59.99 -42.16 -31.11
C GLU A 359 58.56 -42.21 -30.57
N GLU A 360 58.35 -42.82 -29.40
CA GLU A 360 57.05 -42.84 -28.72
C GLU A 360 56.58 -41.42 -28.36
N ASP A 361 57.48 -40.57 -27.86
CA ASP A 361 57.16 -39.18 -27.49
C ASP A 361 56.96 -38.30 -28.75
N ALA A 362 57.72 -38.52 -29.83
CA ALA A 362 57.58 -37.85 -31.11
C ALA A 362 56.21 -38.12 -31.78
N TYR A 363 55.63 -39.30 -31.56
CA TYR A 363 54.27 -39.60 -32.02
C TYR A 363 53.18 -39.09 -31.06
N ARG A 364 53.47 -39.07 -29.75
CA ARG A 364 52.53 -38.60 -28.72
C ARG A 364 52.33 -37.08 -28.73
N LEU A 365 53.39 -36.31 -28.94
CA LEU A 365 53.37 -34.85 -28.90
C LEU A 365 52.41 -34.23 -29.95
N PRO A 366 52.47 -34.59 -31.24
CA PRO A 366 51.54 -34.10 -32.26
C PRO A 366 50.10 -34.48 -31.97
N ARG A 367 49.86 -35.72 -31.48
CA ARG A 367 48.52 -36.19 -31.12
C ARG A 367 47.93 -35.40 -29.95
N LEU A 368 48.70 -35.21 -28.87
CA LEU A 368 48.27 -34.42 -27.71
C LEU A 368 48.06 -32.95 -28.08
N SER A 369 48.89 -32.39 -28.96
CA SER A 369 48.74 -31.03 -29.49
C SER A 369 47.45 -30.88 -30.30
N ALA A 370 47.18 -31.83 -31.21
CA ALA A 370 45.93 -31.84 -31.99
C ALA A 370 44.69 -32.01 -31.11
N GLU A 371 44.76 -32.86 -30.08
CA GLU A 371 43.68 -33.06 -29.12
C GLU A 371 43.43 -31.78 -28.28
N PHE A 372 44.50 -31.14 -27.80
CA PHE A 372 44.42 -29.87 -27.07
C PHE A 372 43.83 -28.74 -27.93
N LEU A 373 44.27 -28.59 -29.17
CA LEU A 373 43.74 -27.61 -30.13
C LEU A 373 42.26 -27.85 -30.43
N ARG A 374 41.84 -29.12 -30.54
CA ARG A 374 40.43 -29.47 -30.75
C ARG A 374 39.58 -29.13 -29.53
N LEU A 375 40.01 -29.51 -28.33
CA LEU A 375 39.28 -29.24 -27.09
C LEU A 375 39.13 -27.74 -26.82
N THR A 376 40.18 -26.97 -27.09
CA THR A 376 40.18 -25.51 -26.89
C THR A 376 39.32 -24.80 -27.92
N ARG A 377 39.32 -25.24 -29.19
CA ARG A 377 38.40 -24.72 -30.22
C ARG A 377 36.94 -24.96 -29.83
N ASN A 378 36.60 -26.20 -29.46
CA ASN A 378 35.24 -26.56 -29.06
C ASN A 378 34.78 -25.75 -27.84
N ALA A 379 35.62 -25.64 -26.81
CA ALA A 379 35.31 -24.85 -25.62
C ALA A 379 35.09 -23.36 -25.94
N SER A 380 35.85 -22.81 -26.89
CA SER A 380 35.65 -21.42 -27.32
C SER A 380 34.38 -21.22 -28.14
N GLU A 381 34.03 -22.16 -29.02
CA GLU A 381 32.80 -22.08 -29.80
C GLU A 381 31.57 -22.16 -28.89
N ASP A 382 31.58 -23.08 -27.94
CA ASP A 382 30.58 -23.20 -26.88
C ASP A 382 30.41 -21.90 -26.09
N ALA A 383 31.53 -21.29 -25.65
CA ALA A 383 31.50 -20.05 -24.89
C ALA A 383 30.93 -18.89 -25.72
N ARG A 384 31.33 -18.77 -27.00
CA ARG A 384 30.77 -17.76 -27.91
C ARG A 384 29.27 -17.96 -28.12
N GLN A 385 28.82 -19.19 -28.27
CA GLN A 385 27.40 -19.50 -28.46
C GLN A 385 26.58 -19.17 -27.21
N ARG A 386 27.10 -19.46 -26.01
CA ARG A 386 26.46 -19.06 -24.74
C ARG A 386 26.34 -17.54 -24.61
N VAL A 387 27.41 -16.80 -24.89
CA VAL A 387 27.41 -15.33 -24.88
C VAL A 387 26.39 -14.78 -25.89
N GLY A 388 26.40 -15.27 -27.13
CA GLY A 388 25.45 -14.84 -28.16
C GLY A 388 23.98 -15.15 -27.79
N ASN A 389 23.72 -16.28 -27.13
CA ASN A 389 22.39 -16.62 -26.63
C ASN A 389 21.95 -15.71 -25.47
N MET A 390 22.86 -15.37 -24.56
CA MET A 390 22.57 -14.42 -23.48
C MET A 390 22.28 -13.02 -24.02
N GLU A 391 23.01 -12.55 -25.04
CA GLU A 391 22.72 -11.28 -25.72
C GLU A 391 21.35 -11.29 -26.41
N LYS A 392 20.97 -12.39 -27.06
CA LYS A 392 19.65 -12.55 -27.67
C LYS A 392 18.53 -12.50 -26.62
N HIS A 393 18.68 -13.21 -25.50
CA HIS A 393 17.72 -13.15 -24.41
C HIS A 393 17.62 -11.76 -23.80
N LEU A 394 18.76 -11.07 -23.63
CA LEU A 394 18.77 -9.70 -23.13
C LEU A 394 18.01 -8.74 -24.06
N LYS A 395 18.16 -8.90 -25.39
CA LYS A 395 17.40 -8.12 -26.38
C LYS A 395 15.91 -8.47 -26.37
N ALA A 396 15.56 -9.74 -26.19
CA ALA A 396 14.16 -10.19 -26.14
C ALA A 396 13.42 -9.69 -24.88
N LEU A 397 14.16 -9.45 -23.79
CA LEU A 397 13.61 -8.91 -22.54
C LEU A 397 13.41 -7.39 -22.57
N ASP A 398 13.82 -6.68 -23.63
CA ASP A 398 13.53 -5.26 -23.81
C ASP A 398 12.09 -5.07 -24.32
N PRO A 399 11.16 -4.52 -23.51
CA PRO A 399 9.77 -4.32 -23.90
C PRO A 399 9.59 -3.36 -25.08
N ARG A 400 10.63 -2.59 -25.43
CA ARG A 400 10.65 -1.67 -26.58
C ARG A 400 11.36 -2.25 -27.80
N ALA A 401 11.96 -3.43 -27.72
CA ALA A 401 12.61 -4.08 -28.86
C ALA A 401 11.70 -4.25 -30.09
N PRO A 402 10.39 -4.54 -29.95
CA PRO A 402 9.50 -4.57 -31.11
C PRO A 402 9.40 -3.22 -31.83
N LEU A 403 9.48 -2.10 -31.11
CA LEU A 403 9.40 -0.76 -31.72
C LEU A 403 10.57 -0.52 -32.69
N GLY A 404 11.76 -1.00 -32.35
CA GLY A 404 12.95 -0.90 -33.21
C GLY A 404 12.89 -1.73 -34.50
N LEU A 405 11.98 -2.72 -34.57
CA LEU A 405 11.75 -3.55 -35.76
C LEU A 405 10.69 -2.94 -36.71
N GLY A 406 10.20 -1.72 -36.43
CA GLY A 406 9.19 -1.03 -37.23
C GLY A 406 7.76 -1.20 -36.75
N PHE A 407 7.54 -1.89 -35.62
CA PHE A 407 6.23 -1.92 -34.97
C PHE A 407 5.96 -0.61 -34.23
N SER A 408 4.70 -0.24 -34.07
CA SER A 408 4.31 0.94 -33.28
C SER A 408 3.26 0.54 -32.25
N LEU A 409 3.30 1.18 -31.08
CA LEU A 409 2.24 1.07 -30.09
C LEU A 409 1.18 2.12 -30.38
N VAL A 410 -0.08 1.72 -30.37
CA VAL A 410 -1.22 2.60 -30.65
C VAL A 410 -2.02 2.80 -29.37
N TRP A 411 -2.14 4.04 -28.94
CA TRP A 411 -2.86 4.44 -27.74
C TRP A 411 -4.07 5.29 -28.11
N ARG A 412 -5.14 5.19 -27.33
CA ARG A 412 -6.24 6.16 -27.36
C ARG A 412 -5.87 7.44 -26.60
N GLU A 413 -6.69 8.48 -26.72
CA GLU A 413 -6.54 9.70 -25.94
C GLU A 413 -6.68 9.49 -24.42
N ASP A 414 -7.49 8.50 -24.01
CA ASP A 414 -7.66 8.11 -22.61
C ASP A 414 -6.45 7.34 -22.02
N GLY A 415 -5.44 7.05 -22.84
CA GLY A 415 -4.23 6.31 -22.46
C GLY A 415 -4.37 4.79 -22.51
N SER A 416 -5.49 4.25 -22.97
CA SER A 416 -5.67 2.81 -23.20
C SER A 416 -4.94 2.33 -24.46
N LEU A 417 -4.38 1.12 -24.43
CA LEU A 417 -3.68 0.53 -25.58
C LEU A 417 -4.68 -0.13 -26.54
N VAL A 418 -4.65 0.25 -27.81
CA VAL A 418 -5.43 -0.37 -28.87
C VAL A 418 -4.78 -1.68 -29.27
N ARG A 419 -5.44 -2.80 -28.97
CA ARG A 419 -4.99 -4.16 -29.34
C ARG A 419 -5.64 -4.71 -30.61
N ASP A 420 -6.80 -4.18 -30.97
CA ASP A 420 -7.58 -4.59 -32.13
C ASP A 420 -8.13 -3.35 -32.84
N ALA A 421 -7.93 -3.28 -34.15
CA ALA A 421 -8.41 -2.18 -34.98
C ALA A 421 -9.94 -2.10 -35.02
N ALA A 422 -10.66 -3.22 -34.84
CA ALA A 422 -12.11 -3.25 -34.80
C ALA A 422 -12.70 -2.41 -33.66
N ASN A 423 -11.92 -2.18 -32.60
CA ASN A 423 -12.37 -1.45 -31.40
C ASN A 423 -12.19 0.07 -31.49
N VAL A 424 -11.64 0.61 -32.58
CA VAL A 424 -11.47 2.07 -32.76
C VAL A 424 -12.67 2.63 -33.49
N ALA A 425 -13.36 3.64 -32.98
CA ALA A 425 -14.46 4.26 -33.73
C ALA A 425 -13.93 5.09 -34.92
N PRO A 426 -14.63 5.16 -36.06
CA PRO A 426 -14.27 6.10 -37.11
C PRO A 426 -14.29 7.54 -36.60
N GLY A 427 -13.32 8.34 -37.04
CA GLY A 427 -13.08 9.70 -36.55
C GLY A 427 -12.30 9.79 -35.23
N GLU A 428 -12.04 8.67 -34.55
CA GLU A 428 -11.28 8.64 -33.29
C GLU A 428 -9.80 9.02 -33.52
N VAL A 429 -9.26 9.87 -32.63
CA VAL A 429 -7.86 10.30 -32.66
C VAL A 429 -7.02 9.36 -31.80
N LEU A 430 -5.99 8.78 -32.40
CA LEU A 430 -5.06 7.85 -31.77
C LEU A 430 -3.66 8.47 -31.68
N ARG A 431 -2.92 8.06 -30.67
CA ARG A 431 -1.50 8.36 -30.49
C ARG A 431 -0.69 7.14 -30.90
N VAL A 432 0.14 7.28 -31.93
CA VAL A 432 1.02 6.23 -32.43
C VAL A 432 2.44 6.53 -31.99
N GLN A 433 3.05 5.59 -31.29
CA GLN A 433 4.41 5.67 -30.80
C GLN A 433 5.32 4.67 -31.54
N PRO A 434 6.10 5.12 -32.53
CA PRO A 434 7.16 4.33 -33.16
C PRO A 434 8.42 4.30 -32.26
N ALA A 435 9.53 3.75 -32.78
CA ALA A 435 10.81 3.66 -32.05
C ALA A 435 11.31 4.98 -31.46
N ALA A 436 11.03 6.11 -32.14
CA ALA A 436 11.40 7.44 -31.68
C ALA A 436 10.29 8.45 -32.00
N GLY A 437 9.93 9.26 -31.01
CA GLY A 437 8.89 10.28 -31.14
C GLY A 437 7.47 9.74 -30.98
N GLU A 438 6.51 10.61 -31.28
CA GLU A 438 5.09 10.32 -31.17
C GLU A 438 4.33 11.13 -32.22
N MET A 439 3.28 10.55 -32.78
CA MET A 439 2.41 11.21 -33.75
C MET A 439 0.94 10.93 -33.45
N ARG A 440 0.09 11.87 -33.84
CA ARG A 440 -1.37 11.73 -33.75
C ARG A 440 -1.91 11.37 -35.12
N VAL A 441 -2.74 10.33 -35.15
CA VAL A 441 -3.43 9.87 -36.37
C VAL A 441 -4.94 9.83 -36.09
N ARG A 442 -5.76 9.96 -37.13
CA ARG A 442 -7.21 9.85 -37.02
C ARG A 442 -7.68 8.68 -37.87
N ARG A 443 -8.57 7.84 -37.34
CA ARG A 443 -9.21 6.79 -38.16
C ARG A 443 -10.16 7.47 -39.15
N GLU A 444 -9.89 7.31 -40.45
CA GLU A 444 -10.82 7.75 -41.50
C GLU A 444 -11.91 6.68 -41.73
N ASP A 445 -13.09 7.12 -42.21
CA ASP A 445 -14.16 6.24 -42.65
C ASP A 445 -13.76 5.58 -43.98
N GLY A 446 -13.51 4.26 -43.97
CA GLY A 446 -13.23 3.53 -45.19
C GLY A 446 -13.13 2.02 -45.00
N ASP A 447 -13.95 1.29 -45.77
CA ASP A 447 -13.72 -0.10 -46.15
C ASP A 447 -12.31 -0.22 -46.77
N ALA A 448 -11.45 -1.01 -46.13
CA ALA A 448 -10.17 -1.47 -46.68
C ALA A 448 -10.11 -2.99 -46.60
#